data_AF-A0A428UZ20-F1
#
_entry.id   AF-A0A428UZ20-F1
#
_cell.length_a   1.000
_cell.length_b   1.000
_cell.length_c   1.000
_cell.angle_alpha   90.00
_cell.angle_beta   90.00
_cell.angle_gamma   90.00
#
_symmetry.space_group_name_H-M   'P 1'
#
loop_
_entity.id
_entity.type
_entity.pdbx_description
1 polymer ?
#
loop_
_entity_poly.entity_id
_entity_poly.type
_entity_poly.pdbx_seq_one_letter_code
_entity_poly.pdbx_strand_id
1 'polypeptide(L)'
;MASNTKPAKEKPLSFMEKLSSEVYLYRPSSSTDSGDPAHPKLIIVATWTNALDGHIAKYIDKHKTLYPSSPILLVKSTTKILFNPPLLRKAVEPMVPAIKACLPADTSSSSSNPSLLIHMFSNGGNSSLSNLYDAYAASVGENENPHLAPHVTIMDSCPGEESVTGLVAFLQVGLSGVVRLVATPFMYLLGAVWVSAIAVGLTKDWITVWRKTHNDKENKNPHEIRRTYIYSERDTMISYKAIESHAAEAEKHGFQVRREKFEGSPHVNHARQDEARYWGAVTQTWEGN
;
A
#
# COMPACT_ATOMS: atom_id res chain seq x y z
N MET A 1 -36.90 -27.27 21.74
CA MET A 1 -35.91 -26.24 22.08
C MET A 1 -35.11 -25.91 20.83
N ALA A 2 -35.29 -24.72 20.26
CA ALA A 2 -34.53 -24.30 19.08
C ALA A 2 -33.10 -23.93 19.50
N SER A 3 -32.11 -24.66 18.99
CA SER A 3 -30.69 -24.38 19.22
C SER A 3 -30.33 -23.06 18.54
N ASN A 4 -30.21 -22.00 19.33
CA ASN A 4 -29.74 -20.69 18.91
C ASN A 4 -28.20 -20.71 18.85
N THR A 5 -27.64 -21.53 17.96
CA THR A 5 -26.21 -21.52 17.66
C THR A 5 -25.93 -20.29 16.80
N LYS A 6 -25.44 -19.21 17.43
CA LYS A 6 -24.87 -18.07 16.70
C LYS A 6 -23.81 -18.62 15.73
N PRO A 7 -23.87 -18.31 14.42
CA PRO A 7 -22.83 -18.73 13.50
C PRO A 7 -21.49 -18.20 14.01
N ALA A 8 -20.48 -19.08 14.09
CA ALA A 8 -19.13 -18.67 14.42
C ALA A 8 -18.73 -17.57 13.43
N LYS A 9 -18.33 -16.40 13.93
CA LYS A 9 -17.84 -15.33 13.05
C LYS A 9 -16.66 -15.91 12.26
N GLU A 10 -16.81 -15.97 10.94
CA GLU A 10 -15.74 -16.40 10.05
C GLU A 10 -14.48 -15.57 10.34
N LYS A 11 -13.32 -16.23 10.32
CA LYS A 11 -12.05 -15.55 10.56
C LYS A 11 -11.85 -14.52 9.44
N PRO A 12 -11.55 -13.25 9.76
CA PRO A 12 -11.29 -12.26 8.72
C PRO A 12 -10.25 -12.77 7.71
N LEU A 13 -10.46 -12.51 6.43
CA LEU A 13 -9.62 -12.94 5.31
C LEU A 13 -9.54 -14.47 5.06
N SER A 14 -10.32 -15.31 5.75
CA SER A 14 -10.29 -16.77 5.54
C SER A 14 -10.70 -17.23 4.14
N PHE A 15 -11.34 -16.35 3.37
CA PHE A 15 -11.70 -16.57 1.97
C PHE A 15 -10.54 -16.34 0.98
N MET A 16 -9.38 -15.88 1.45
CA MET A 16 -8.18 -15.69 0.62
C MET A 16 -7.23 -16.88 0.76
N GLU A 17 -6.66 -17.33 -0.35
CA GLU A 17 -5.56 -18.29 -0.34
C GLU A 17 -4.33 -17.65 0.31
N LYS A 18 -3.65 -18.39 1.18
CA LYS A 18 -2.42 -17.94 1.82
C LYS A 18 -1.21 -18.39 1.01
N LEU A 19 -0.50 -17.46 0.38
CA LEU A 19 0.74 -17.73 -0.38
C LEU A 19 1.98 -17.74 0.54
N SER A 20 1.98 -16.92 1.59
CA SER A 20 3.01 -16.87 2.63
C SER A 20 2.44 -16.36 3.95
N SER A 21 3.26 -16.12 4.98
CA SER A 21 2.80 -15.51 6.23
C SER A 21 2.15 -14.13 6.02
N GLU A 22 2.63 -13.38 5.03
CA GLU A 22 2.24 -12.00 4.74
C GLU A 22 1.44 -11.83 3.45
N VAL A 23 1.54 -12.76 2.50
CA VAL A 23 0.94 -12.64 1.18
C VAL A 23 -0.28 -13.55 1.04
N TYR A 24 -1.38 -12.98 0.57
CA TYR A 24 -2.66 -13.66 0.38
C TYR A 24 -3.23 -13.32 -0.99
N LEU A 25 -3.93 -14.26 -1.62
CA LEU A 25 -4.55 -14.10 -2.92
C LEU A 25 -6.02 -14.48 -2.88
N TYR A 26 -6.88 -13.53 -3.23
CA TYR A 26 -8.28 -13.80 -3.52
C TYR A 26 -8.46 -14.06 -5.02
N ARG A 27 -9.18 -15.12 -5.37
CA ARG A 27 -9.64 -15.38 -6.73
C ARG A 27 -11.18 -15.29 -6.76
N PRO A 28 -11.75 -14.52 -7.70
CA PRO A 28 -13.19 -14.43 -7.86
C PRO A 28 -13.78 -15.75 -8.37
N SER A 29 -14.98 -16.11 -7.92
CA SER A 29 -15.65 -17.38 -8.28
C SER A 29 -16.14 -17.42 -9.72
N SER A 30 -16.34 -16.26 -10.35
CA SER A 30 -16.87 -16.10 -11.70
C SER A 30 -15.75 -15.74 -12.69
N SER A 31 -14.74 -16.59 -12.83
CA SER A 31 -13.81 -16.51 -13.94
C SER A 31 -14.48 -17.06 -15.20
N THR A 32 -15.39 -16.28 -15.81
CA THR A 32 -15.52 -16.37 -17.27
C THR A 32 -14.16 -15.97 -17.82
N ASP A 33 -13.57 -16.77 -18.71
CA ASP A 33 -12.17 -16.63 -19.19
C ASP A 33 -11.80 -15.23 -19.73
N SER A 34 -12.80 -14.36 -19.94
CA SER A 34 -12.68 -12.97 -20.35
C SER A 34 -13.39 -12.02 -19.38
N GLY A 35 -12.99 -11.99 -18.10
CA GLY A 35 -13.58 -11.10 -17.07
C GLY A 35 -13.80 -9.65 -17.54
N ASP A 36 -14.66 -8.89 -16.85
CA ASP A 36 -15.11 -7.57 -17.33
C ASP A 36 -13.94 -6.69 -17.80
N PRO A 37 -13.89 -6.28 -19.08
CA PRO A 37 -12.81 -5.45 -19.62
C PRO A 37 -12.63 -4.12 -18.89
N ALA A 38 -13.66 -3.64 -18.18
CA ALA A 38 -13.61 -2.42 -17.38
C ALA A 38 -12.96 -2.63 -16.00
N HIS A 39 -12.78 -3.87 -15.54
CA HIS A 39 -12.18 -4.16 -14.23
C HIS A 39 -10.66 -4.36 -14.31
N PRO A 40 -9.93 -4.09 -13.21
CA PRO A 40 -8.53 -4.46 -13.11
C PRO A 40 -8.33 -5.95 -13.30
N LYS A 41 -7.32 -6.35 -14.09
CA LYS A 41 -6.89 -7.75 -14.18
C LYS A 41 -6.25 -8.24 -12.88
N LEU A 42 -5.73 -7.31 -12.08
CA LEU A 42 -5.23 -7.55 -10.73
C LEU A 42 -5.37 -6.29 -9.88
N ILE A 43 -5.70 -6.48 -8.61
CA ILE A 43 -5.64 -5.45 -7.57
C ILE A 43 -4.56 -5.85 -6.58
N ILE A 44 -3.57 -4.98 -6.33
CA ILE A 44 -2.60 -5.16 -5.25
C ILE A 44 -3.02 -4.29 -4.07
N VAL A 45 -3.14 -4.90 -2.88
CA VAL A 45 -3.40 -4.19 -1.63
C VAL A 45 -2.19 -4.34 -0.72
N ALA A 46 -1.45 -3.26 -0.50
CA ALA A 46 -0.26 -3.24 0.36
C ALA A 46 -0.56 -2.50 1.66
N THR A 47 -0.77 -3.23 2.75
CA THR A 47 -1.38 -2.68 3.98
C THR A 47 -0.41 -1.85 4.82
N TRP A 48 -0.98 -1.04 5.71
CA TRP A 48 -0.24 -0.37 6.77
C TRP A 48 0.30 -1.37 7.81
N THR A 49 1.29 -0.93 8.57
CA THR A 49 2.02 -1.77 9.52
C THR A 49 1.10 -2.25 10.66
N ASN A 50 1.09 -3.56 10.90
CA ASN A 50 0.27 -4.23 11.90
C ASN A 50 -1.24 -3.99 11.75
N ALA A 51 -1.70 -3.79 10.52
CA ALA A 51 -3.13 -3.74 10.21
C ALA A 51 -3.85 -4.99 10.75
N LEU A 52 -4.95 -4.78 11.49
CA LEU A 52 -5.81 -5.87 11.95
C LEU A 52 -6.55 -6.47 10.77
N ASP A 53 -6.64 -7.80 10.70
CA ASP A 53 -7.28 -8.50 9.57
C ASP A 53 -8.74 -8.06 9.36
N GLY A 54 -9.46 -7.73 10.44
CA GLY A 54 -10.82 -7.20 10.34
C GLY A 54 -10.90 -5.80 9.71
N HIS A 55 -9.85 -4.98 9.80
CA HIS A 55 -9.78 -3.70 9.09
C HIS A 55 -9.40 -3.92 7.63
N ILE A 56 -8.41 -4.78 7.36
CA ILE A 56 -8.01 -5.14 5.99
C ILE A 56 -9.21 -5.70 5.22
N ALA A 57 -9.96 -6.63 5.82
CA ALA A 57 -11.11 -7.28 5.19
C ALA A 57 -12.15 -6.27 4.66
N LYS A 58 -12.38 -5.15 5.36
CA LYS A 58 -13.30 -4.10 4.89
C LYS A 58 -12.85 -3.48 3.56
N TYR A 59 -11.56 -3.22 3.40
CA TYR A 59 -11.01 -2.70 2.14
C TYR A 59 -11.06 -3.75 1.03
N ILE A 60 -10.77 -5.01 1.36
CA ILE A 60 -10.87 -6.13 0.41
C ILE A 60 -12.32 -6.31 -0.06
N ASP A 61 -13.31 -6.29 0.84
CA ASP A 61 -14.73 -6.41 0.49
C ASP A 61 -15.22 -5.24 -0.36
N LYS A 62 -14.70 -4.03 -0.12
CA LYS A 62 -15.00 -2.87 -0.97
C LYS A 62 -14.42 -3.03 -2.37
N HIS A 63 -13.17 -3.46 -2.52
CA HIS A 63 -12.60 -3.79 -3.82
C HIS A 63 -13.37 -4.91 -4.53
N LYS A 64 -13.78 -5.97 -3.81
CA LYS A 64 -14.65 -7.03 -4.36
C LYS A 64 -15.99 -6.50 -4.85
N THR A 65 -16.54 -5.48 -4.19
CA THR A 65 -17.81 -4.85 -4.58
C THR A 65 -17.63 -3.98 -5.82
N LEU A 66 -16.55 -3.20 -5.88
CA LEU A 66 -16.25 -2.31 -7.00
C LEU A 66 -15.81 -3.08 -8.25
N TYR A 67 -15.05 -4.16 -8.06
CA TYR A 67 -14.43 -4.93 -9.14
C TYR A 67 -14.62 -6.45 -8.91
N PRO A 68 -15.84 -6.98 -9.04
CA PRO A 68 -16.18 -8.36 -8.69
C PRO A 68 -15.44 -9.44 -9.47
N SER A 69 -14.90 -9.13 -10.66
CA SER A 69 -14.11 -10.07 -11.47
C SER A 69 -12.60 -9.95 -11.26
N SER A 70 -12.13 -9.06 -10.37
CA SER A 70 -10.70 -8.86 -10.15
C SER A 70 -10.16 -9.77 -9.06
N PRO A 71 -9.07 -10.52 -9.33
CA PRO A 71 -8.22 -11.08 -8.29
C PRO A 71 -7.63 -9.97 -7.41
N ILE A 72 -7.44 -10.26 -6.12
CA ILE A 72 -6.85 -9.32 -5.16
C ILE A 72 -5.64 -9.98 -4.50
N LEU A 73 -4.46 -9.42 -4.74
CA LEU A 73 -3.20 -9.81 -4.11
C LEU A 73 -2.91 -8.87 -2.94
N LEU A 74 -2.99 -9.41 -1.74
CA LEU A 74 -2.78 -8.70 -0.49
C LEU A 74 -1.39 -8.98 0.05
N VAL A 75 -0.66 -7.94 0.46
CA VAL A 75 0.57 -8.06 1.26
C VAL A 75 0.44 -7.31 2.57
N LYS A 76 0.68 -8.03 3.67
CA LYS A 76 0.65 -7.51 5.03
C LYS A 76 2.02 -6.98 5.44
N SER A 77 2.03 -5.84 6.13
CA SER A 77 3.24 -5.27 6.73
C SER A 77 3.24 -5.46 8.25
N THR A 78 4.38 -5.83 8.83
CA THR A 78 4.57 -5.96 10.28
C THR A 78 5.72 -5.09 10.75
N THR A 79 5.76 -4.72 12.03
CA THR A 79 6.90 -3.98 12.60
C THR A 79 8.22 -4.69 12.34
N LYS A 80 8.25 -6.02 12.51
CA LYS A 80 9.45 -6.83 12.29
C LYS A 80 9.97 -6.70 10.85
N ILE A 81 9.06 -6.69 9.88
CA ILE A 81 9.38 -6.59 8.45
C ILE A 81 9.79 -5.17 8.09
N LEU A 82 9.04 -4.16 8.54
CA LEU A 82 9.32 -2.75 8.26
C LEU A 82 10.73 -2.35 8.72
N PHE A 83 11.17 -2.80 9.89
CA PHE A 83 12.50 -2.46 10.41
C PHE A 83 13.61 -3.45 10.00
N ASN A 84 13.34 -4.39 9.10
CA ASN A 84 14.32 -5.38 8.62
C ASN A 84 14.24 -5.54 7.08
N PRO A 85 14.99 -4.71 6.32
CA PRO A 85 14.95 -4.71 4.86
C PRO A 85 15.18 -6.10 4.19
N PRO A 86 16.11 -6.95 4.68
CA PRO A 86 16.21 -8.32 4.17
C PRO A 86 14.93 -9.16 4.32
N LEU A 87 14.21 -9.03 5.44
CA LEU A 87 12.93 -9.72 5.62
C LEU A 87 11.83 -9.13 4.73
N LEU A 88 11.85 -7.81 4.51
CA LEU A 88 10.93 -7.14 3.61
C LEU A 88 11.05 -7.62 2.17
N ARG A 89 12.27 -7.78 1.65
CA ARG A 89 12.49 -8.39 0.32
C ARG A 89 11.89 -9.80 0.23
N LYS A 90 12.16 -10.65 1.23
CA LYS A 90 11.59 -12.01 1.28
C LYS A 90 10.07 -12.03 1.42
N ALA A 91 9.48 -11.04 2.10
CA ALA A 91 8.04 -10.98 2.30
C ALA A 91 7.27 -10.73 1.00
N VAL A 92 7.86 -10.02 0.03
CA VAL A 92 7.20 -9.68 -1.25
C VAL A 92 7.50 -10.67 -2.37
N GLU A 93 8.54 -11.50 -2.26
CA GLU A 93 8.88 -12.54 -3.27
C GLU A 93 7.68 -13.43 -3.68
N PRO A 94 6.82 -13.93 -2.76
CA PRO A 94 5.67 -14.74 -3.13
C PRO A 94 4.60 -14.03 -3.96
N MET A 95 4.65 -12.69 -4.05
CA MET A 95 3.74 -11.91 -4.90
C MET A 95 4.07 -12.10 -6.38
N VAL A 96 5.34 -12.30 -6.73
CA VAL A 96 5.81 -12.28 -8.12
C VAL A 96 5.16 -13.37 -8.98
N PRO A 97 5.11 -14.66 -8.58
CA PRO A 97 4.42 -15.68 -9.38
C PRO A 97 2.92 -15.39 -9.55
N ALA A 98 2.27 -14.84 -8.52
CA ALA A 98 0.85 -14.48 -8.58
C ALA A 98 0.60 -13.32 -9.56
N ILE A 99 1.47 -12.32 -9.57
CA ILE A 99 1.43 -11.20 -10.53
C ILE A 99 1.58 -11.73 -11.95
N LYS A 100 2.61 -12.55 -12.23
CA LYS A 100 2.85 -13.13 -13.56
C LYS A 100 1.68 -14.00 -14.03
N ALA A 101 1.04 -14.73 -13.12
CA ALA A 101 -0.14 -15.55 -13.44
C ALA A 101 -1.38 -14.71 -13.79
N CYS A 102 -1.58 -13.55 -13.14
CA CYS A 102 -2.74 -12.69 -13.39
C CYS A 102 -2.50 -11.70 -14.56
N LEU A 103 -1.25 -11.35 -14.84
CA LEU A 103 -0.83 -10.37 -15.83
C LEU A 103 0.22 -10.97 -16.78
N PRO A 104 -0.17 -11.89 -17.68
CA PRO A 104 0.77 -12.50 -18.63
C PRO A 104 1.36 -11.45 -19.59
N ALA A 105 2.57 -11.71 -20.08
CA ALA A 105 3.41 -10.75 -20.82
C ALA A 105 2.73 -10.07 -22.02
N ASP A 106 1.76 -10.72 -22.68
CA ASP A 106 1.02 -10.14 -23.81
C ASP A 106 0.19 -8.91 -23.43
N THR A 107 -0.08 -8.71 -22.13
CA THR A 107 -0.77 -7.52 -21.60
C THR A 107 0.10 -6.26 -21.54
N SER A 108 1.38 -6.36 -21.86
CA SER A 108 2.37 -5.26 -21.76
C SER A 108 2.58 -4.47 -23.05
N SER A 109 1.94 -4.84 -24.17
CA SER A 109 2.10 -4.14 -25.45
C SER A 109 1.07 -3.01 -25.60
N SER A 110 1.59 -1.77 -25.68
CA SER A 110 0.96 -0.56 -26.24
C SER A 110 -0.39 -0.04 -25.71
N SER A 111 -1.00 -0.69 -24.71
CA SER A 111 -2.28 -0.23 -24.14
C SER A 111 -2.08 1.01 -23.26
N SER A 112 -2.72 2.13 -23.63
CA SER A 112 -2.88 3.32 -22.77
C SER A 112 -3.79 3.10 -21.56
N ASN A 113 -4.37 1.90 -21.43
CA ASN A 113 -5.30 1.57 -20.35
C ASN A 113 -4.59 0.76 -19.26
N PRO A 114 -4.85 1.07 -17.97
CA PRO A 114 -4.28 0.32 -16.87
C PRO A 114 -4.86 -1.10 -16.83
N SER A 115 -4.02 -2.05 -16.44
CA SER A 115 -4.38 -3.45 -16.19
C SER A 115 -4.31 -3.81 -14.71
N LEU A 116 -3.53 -3.05 -13.94
CA LEU A 116 -3.26 -3.26 -12.52
C LEU A 116 -3.70 -2.02 -11.72
N LEU A 117 -4.38 -2.26 -10.60
CA LEU A 117 -4.69 -1.23 -9.61
C LEU A 117 -3.90 -1.53 -8.34
N ILE A 118 -3.08 -0.58 -7.91
CA ILE A 118 -2.30 -0.68 -6.67
C ILE A 118 -2.92 0.22 -5.62
N HIS A 119 -3.24 -0.31 -4.46
CA HIS A 119 -3.71 0.44 -3.30
C HIS A 119 -2.75 0.20 -2.14
N MET A 120 -1.90 1.19 -1.85
CA MET A 120 -0.92 1.12 -0.77
C MET A 120 -1.24 2.07 0.38
N PHE A 121 -0.93 1.62 1.59
CA PHE A 121 -1.27 2.31 2.83
C PHE A 121 -0.04 2.53 3.71
N SER A 122 0.13 3.75 4.20
CA SER A 122 1.20 4.12 5.15
C SER A 122 2.61 3.77 4.64
N ASN A 123 3.62 3.91 5.49
CA ASN A 123 4.99 3.49 5.17
C ASN A 123 5.13 1.95 5.11
N GLY A 124 4.19 1.19 5.69
CA GLY A 124 4.12 -0.27 5.58
C GLY A 124 3.86 -0.74 4.14
N GLY A 125 2.88 -0.14 3.46
CA GLY A 125 2.57 -0.42 2.06
C GLY A 125 3.61 0.16 1.11
N ASN A 126 4.05 1.40 1.37
CA ASN A 126 5.15 2.07 0.65
C ASN A 126 6.40 1.18 0.53
N SER A 127 6.85 0.63 1.67
CA SER A 127 8.04 -0.21 1.72
C SER A 127 7.86 -1.55 0.99
N SER A 128 6.68 -2.17 1.12
CA SER A 128 6.33 -3.40 0.41
C SER A 128 6.33 -3.18 -1.10
N LEU A 129 5.69 -2.13 -1.60
CA LEU A 129 5.63 -1.83 -3.02
C LEU A 129 7.01 -1.47 -3.60
N SER A 130 7.80 -0.65 -2.89
CA SER A 130 9.17 -0.33 -3.30
C SER A 130 10.04 -1.58 -3.50
N ASN A 131 9.94 -2.56 -2.59
CA ASN A 131 10.68 -3.82 -2.71
C ASN A 131 10.08 -4.77 -3.76
N LEU A 132 8.78 -4.67 -4.02
CA LEU A 132 8.13 -5.46 -5.06
C LEU A 132 8.67 -5.10 -6.45
N TYR A 133 8.95 -3.83 -6.74
CA TYR A 133 9.59 -3.44 -8.00
C TYR A 133 10.93 -4.16 -8.20
N ASP A 134 11.78 -4.20 -7.17
CA ASP A 134 13.06 -4.91 -7.22
C ASP A 134 12.87 -6.43 -7.38
N ALA A 135 11.94 -7.02 -6.62
CA ALA A 135 11.68 -8.46 -6.66
C ALA A 135 11.12 -8.90 -8.02
N TYR A 136 10.24 -8.09 -8.62
CA TYR A 136 9.69 -8.34 -9.94
C TYR A 136 10.77 -8.22 -11.02
N ALA A 137 11.54 -7.12 -11.03
CA ALA A 137 12.64 -6.92 -11.97
C ALA A 137 13.70 -8.02 -11.91
N ALA A 138 14.02 -8.53 -10.71
CA ALA A 138 14.96 -9.63 -10.54
C ALA A 138 14.43 -11.00 -11.02
N SER A 139 13.12 -11.11 -11.27
CA SER A 139 12.47 -12.38 -11.63
C SER A 139 12.25 -12.58 -13.12
N VAL A 140 12.44 -11.53 -13.92
CA VAL A 140 12.19 -11.56 -15.36
C VAL A 140 13.43 -12.02 -16.11
N GLY A 141 13.24 -12.67 -17.26
CA GLY A 141 14.34 -13.04 -18.16
C GLY A 141 14.96 -11.82 -18.85
N GLU A 142 16.11 -12.00 -19.50
CA GLU A 142 16.88 -10.92 -20.16
C GLU A 142 16.07 -10.15 -21.23
N ASN A 143 15.09 -10.81 -21.86
CA ASN A 143 14.24 -10.22 -22.91
C ASN A 143 12.83 -9.86 -22.43
N GLU A 144 12.54 -9.99 -21.14
CA GLU A 144 11.24 -9.66 -20.54
C GLU A 144 11.28 -8.25 -19.95
N ASN A 145 10.12 -7.58 -19.93
CA ASN A 145 9.99 -6.26 -19.34
C ASN A 145 10.15 -6.34 -17.80
N PRO A 146 11.14 -5.66 -17.19
CA PRO A 146 11.41 -5.74 -15.76
C PRO A 146 10.48 -4.90 -14.89
N HIS A 147 9.51 -4.21 -15.49
CA HIS A 147 8.58 -3.35 -14.77
C HIS A 147 7.20 -3.96 -14.67
N LEU A 148 6.43 -3.54 -13.66
CA LEU A 148 5.03 -3.94 -13.54
C LEU A 148 4.25 -3.47 -14.77
N ALA A 149 3.17 -4.19 -15.09
CA ALA A 149 2.25 -3.85 -16.18
C ALA A 149 1.67 -2.43 -16.01
N PRO A 150 1.10 -1.82 -17.08
CA PRO A 150 0.45 -0.52 -16.98
C PRO A 150 -0.56 -0.47 -15.83
N HIS A 151 -0.43 0.52 -14.95
CA HIS A 151 -1.17 0.54 -13.69
C HIS A 151 -1.51 1.93 -13.18
N VAL A 152 -2.40 1.97 -12.20
CA VAL A 152 -2.68 3.16 -11.38
C VAL A 152 -2.36 2.89 -9.92
N THR A 153 -2.01 3.94 -9.18
CA THR A 153 -1.67 3.82 -7.75
C THR A 153 -2.52 4.74 -6.88
N ILE A 154 -3.16 4.17 -5.86
CA ILE A 154 -3.75 4.91 -4.74
C ILE A 154 -2.78 4.84 -3.57
N MET A 155 -2.41 6.01 -3.06
CA MET A 155 -1.49 6.20 -1.94
C MET A 155 -2.27 6.78 -0.75
N ASP A 156 -2.63 5.94 0.21
CA ASP A 156 -3.34 6.36 1.42
C ASP A 156 -2.34 6.60 2.55
N SER A 157 -2.28 7.84 3.03
CA SER A 157 -1.40 8.26 4.13
C SER A 157 0.08 7.96 3.85
N CYS A 158 0.53 8.06 2.60
CA CYS A 158 1.89 7.74 2.17
C CYS A 158 2.25 8.41 0.83
N PRO A 159 3.53 8.41 0.42
CA PRO A 159 4.72 8.05 1.20
C PRO A 159 5.10 9.16 2.19
N GLY A 160 5.58 8.76 3.38
CA GLY A 160 6.12 9.69 4.37
C GLY A 160 7.61 9.96 4.19
N GLU A 161 8.18 10.56 5.22
CA GLU A 161 9.61 10.82 5.42
C GLU A 161 10.00 10.42 6.84
N GLU A 162 11.30 10.35 7.13
CA GLU A 162 11.80 10.15 8.47
C GLU A 162 11.38 11.31 9.38
N SER A 163 10.79 10.98 10.53
CA SER A 163 10.29 12.00 11.46
C SER A 163 10.27 11.48 12.88
N VAL A 164 10.78 12.28 13.82
CA VAL A 164 10.70 11.99 15.25
C VAL A 164 9.25 11.90 15.69
N THR A 165 8.41 12.86 15.29
CA THR A 165 6.99 12.87 15.67
C THR A 165 6.24 11.71 15.02
N GLY A 166 6.55 11.37 13.77
CA GLY A 166 5.99 10.22 13.08
C GLY A 166 6.34 8.89 13.78
N LEU A 167 7.60 8.71 14.18
CA LEU A 167 8.03 7.54 14.95
C LEU A 167 7.35 7.47 16.31
N VAL A 168 7.28 8.57 17.05
CA VAL A 168 6.58 8.62 18.34
C VAL A 168 5.11 8.26 18.17
N ALA A 169 4.42 8.83 17.18
CA ALA A 169 3.02 8.52 16.89
C ALA A 169 2.83 7.03 16.58
N PHE A 170 3.76 6.42 15.82
CA PHE A 170 3.77 4.99 15.55
C PHE A 170 3.97 4.13 16.80
N LEU A 171 4.97 4.46 17.64
CA LEU A 171 5.26 3.70 18.87
C LEU A 171 4.17 3.85 19.93
N GLN A 172 3.39 4.93 19.89
CA GLN A 172 2.27 5.15 20.79
C GLN A 172 0.99 4.40 20.40
N VAL A 173 0.95 3.75 19.22
CA VAL A 173 -0.22 2.97 18.81
C VAL A 173 -0.49 1.88 19.85
N GLY A 174 -1.70 1.89 20.41
CA GLY A 174 -2.12 0.94 21.45
C GLY A 174 -1.70 1.31 22.88
N LEU A 175 -0.96 2.40 23.09
CA LEU A 175 -0.62 2.89 24.43
C LEU A 175 -1.62 3.93 24.93
N SER A 176 -1.98 3.85 26.22
CA SER A 176 -2.92 4.77 26.87
C SER A 176 -2.52 5.11 28.30
N GLY A 177 -3.07 6.21 28.82
CA GLY A 177 -2.94 6.60 30.23
C GLY A 177 -1.50 6.86 30.68
N VAL A 178 -1.18 6.43 31.91
CA VAL A 178 0.12 6.66 32.56
C VAL A 178 1.27 6.03 31.78
N VAL A 179 1.07 4.85 31.19
CA VAL A 179 2.11 4.18 30.38
C VAL A 179 2.52 5.06 29.20
N ARG A 180 1.54 5.63 28.47
CA ARG A 180 1.83 6.57 27.38
C ARG A 180 2.58 7.79 27.89
N LEU A 181 2.12 8.40 29.00
CA LEU A 181 2.76 9.58 29.56
C LEU A 181 4.24 9.34 29.91
N VAL A 182 4.52 8.24 30.62
CA VAL A 182 5.89 7.88 31.05
C VAL A 182 6.77 7.47 29.87
N ALA A 183 6.25 6.73 28.89
CA ALA A 183 7.03 6.26 27.74
C ALA A 183 7.35 7.37 26.73
N THR A 184 6.52 8.42 26.64
CA THR A 184 6.61 9.45 25.60
C THR A 184 7.97 10.15 25.54
N PRO A 185 8.55 10.65 26.66
CA PRO A 185 9.88 11.27 26.63
C PRO A 185 10.97 10.33 26.09
N PHE A 186 10.93 9.05 26.45
CA PHE A 186 11.89 8.05 25.96
C PHE A 186 11.73 7.78 24.47
N MET A 187 10.49 7.77 23.96
CA MET A 187 10.23 7.63 22.52
C MET A 187 10.74 8.84 21.73
N TYR A 188 10.58 10.06 22.26
CA TYR A 188 11.16 11.26 21.65
C TYR A 188 12.69 11.20 21.65
N LEU A 189 13.30 10.77 22.74
CA LEU A 189 14.75 10.56 22.80
C LEU A 189 15.21 9.53 21.76
N LEU A 190 14.52 8.39 21.67
CA LEU A 190 14.80 7.35 20.68
C LEU A 190 14.68 7.89 19.25
N GLY A 191 13.61 8.64 18.95
CA GLY A 191 13.41 9.23 17.64
C GLY A 191 14.46 10.28 17.29
N ALA A 192 14.86 11.12 18.26
CA ALA A 192 15.94 12.08 18.07
C ALA A 192 17.27 11.36 17.76
N VAL A 193 17.63 10.33 18.54
CA VAL A 193 18.82 9.51 18.30
C VAL A 193 18.78 8.87 16.90
N TRP A 194 17.63 8.32 16.50
CA TRP A 194 17.46 7.70 15.19
C TRP A 194 17.64 8.68 14.03
N VAL A 195 16.96 9.83 14.07
CA VAL A 195 17.07 10.88 13.03
C VAL A 195 18.48 11.47 13.02
N SER A 196 19.11 11.70 14.18
CA SER A 196 20.50 12.15 14.24
C SER A 196 21.47 11.12 13.65
N ALA A 197 21.27 9.82 13.91
CA ALA A 197 22.08 8.76 13.32
C ALA A 197 21.95 8.71 11.79
N ILE A 198 20.76 8.99 11.24
CA ILE A 198 20.55 9.16 9.79
C ILE A 198 21.35 10.38 9.29
N ALA A 199 21.19 11.53 9.95
CA ALA A 199 21.79 12.79 9.52
C ALA A 199 23.33 12.75 9.47
N VAL A 200 23.97 11.97 10.35
CA VAL A 200 25.43 11.78 10.36
C VAL A 200 25.91 10.52 9.61
N GLY A 201 25.00 9.81 8.93
CA GLY A 201 25.32 8.67 8.07
C GLY A 201 25.64 7.35 8.79
N LEU A 202 25.33 7.23 10.08
CA LEU A 202 25.51 5.99 10.85
C LEU A 202 24.49 4.91 10.51
N THR A 203 23.33 5.30 9.98
CA THR A 203 22.30 4.38 9.51
C THR A 203 21.68 4.88 8.22
N LYS A 204 21.12 3.95 7.44
CA LYS A 204 20.48 4.26 6.17
C LYS A 204 19.04 4.72 6.41
N ASP A 205 18.66 5.80 5.74
CA ASP A 205 17.28 6.24 5.68
C ASP A 205 16.47 5.40 4.69
N TRP A 206 15.94 4.28 5.19
CA TRP A 206 15.10 3.41 4.39
C TRP A 206 13.76 4.04 4.01
N ILE A 207 13.20 4.93 4.84
CA ILE A 207 11.92 5.58 4.55
C ILE A 207 12.05 6.46 3.32
N THR A 208 13.09 7.28 3.26
CA THR A 208 13.37 8.11 2.09
C THR A 208 13.76 7.29 0.86
N VAL A 209 14.47 6.16 1.02
CA VAL A 209 14.76 5.25 -0.10
C VAL A 209 13.46 4.73 -0.73
N TRP A 210 12.53 4.21 0.08
CA TRP A 210 11.27 3.67 -0.44
C TRP A 210 10.40 4.77 -1.05
N ARG A 211 10.31 5.92 -0.38
CA ARG A 211 9.65 7.12 -0.90
C ARG A 211 10.16 7.47 -2.31
N LYS A 212 11.47 7.66 -2.47
CA LYS A 212 12.10 8.04 -3.75
C LYS A 212 11.84 7.02 -4.86
N THR A 213 11.72 5.73 -4.52
CA THR A 213 11.48 4.66 -5.49
C THR A 213 10.20 4.92 -6.30
N HIS A 214 9.15 5.46 -5.67
CA HIS A 214 7.88 5.71 -6.37
C HIS A 214 7.96 6.86 -7.37
N ASN A 215 8.88 7.81 -7.20
CA ASN A 215 9.06 8.93 -8.12
C ASN A 215 10.17 8.68 -9.17
N ASP A 216 10.83 7.52 -9.13
CA ASP A 216 11.80 7.07 -10.15
C ASP A 216 11.06 6.51 -11.37
N LYS A 217 10.55 7.43 -12.21
CA LYS A 217 9.73 7.08 -13.37
C LYS A 217 10.48 6.22 -14.38
N GLU A 218 11.77 6.50 -14.62
CA GLU A 218 12.51 5.84 -15.68
C GLU A 218 12.91 4.41 -15.30
N ASN A 219 13.37 4.21 -14.06
CA ASN A 219 13.98 2.92 -13.70
C ASN A 219 13.03 2.02 -12.91
N LYS A 220 12.08 2.59 -12.17
CA LYS A 220 11.20 1.82 -11.27
C LYS A 220 9.77 1.81 -11.74
N ASN A 221 9.26 2.96 -12.20
CA ASN A 221 7.83 3.11 -12.44
C ASN A 221 7.43 3.73 -13.80
N PRO A 222 7.91 3.18 -14.94
CA PRO A 222 7.67 3.78 -16.25
C PRO A 222 6.24 3.58 -16.76
N HIS A 223 5.53 2.56 -16.28
CA HIS A 223 4.18 2.22 -16.75
C HIS A 223 3.06 2.68 -15.82
N GLU A 224 3.38 3.44 -14.77
CA GLU A 224 2.31 4.06 -13.99
C GLU A 224 1.67 5.18 -14.79
N ILE A 225 0.37 5.01 -15.03
CA ILE A 225 -0.42 5.92 -15.86
C ILE A 225 -0.81 7.14 -15.03
N ARG A 226 -1.30 6.90 -13.81
CA ARG A 226 -1.75 7.96 -12.90
C ARG A 226 -1.80 7.50 -11.46
N ARG A 227 -1.79 8.46 -10.55
CA ARG A 227 -1.86 8.19 -9.11
C ARG A 227 -2.69 9.20 -8.34
N THR A 228 -3.20 8.75 -7.20
CA THR A 228 -3.96 9.57 -6.27
C THR A 228 -3.37 9.47 -4.87
N TYR A 229 -3.12 10.62 -4.26
CA TYR A 229 -2.71 10.72 -2.86
C TYR A 229 -3.95 11.03 -2.01
N ILE A 230 -4.27 10.17 -1.05
CA ILE A 230 -5.33 10.39 -0.07
C ILE A 230 -4.68 10.66 1.28
N TYR A 231 -4.97 11.80 1.90
CA TYR A 231 -4.29 12.24 3.11
C TYR A 231 -5.09 13.29 3.90
N SER A 232 -4.64 13.62 5.10
CA SER A 232 -5.24 14.68 5.93
C SER A 232 -4.21 15.40 6.78
N GLU A 233 -4.49 16.66 7.11
CA GLU A 233 -3.65 17.42 8.06
C GLU A 233 -3.72 16.88 9.50
N ARG A 234 -4.73 16.06 9.82
CA ARG A 234 -4.87 15.39 11.12
C ARG A 234 -4.15 14.06 11.21
N ASP A 235 -3.48 13.62 10.15
CA ASP A 235 -2.57 12.50 10.22
C ASP A 235 -1.35 12.87 11.07
N THR A 236 -1.24 12.28 12.26
CA THR A 236 -0.12 12.51 13.18
C THR A 236 1.09 11.63 12.89
N MET A 237 0.94 10.59 12.07
CA MET A 237 2.00 9.64 11.75
C MET A 237 2.75 10.05 10.49
N ILE A 238 2.03 10.51 9.47
CA ILE A 238 2.59 10.92 8.19
C ILE A 238 2.18 12.36 7.90
N SER A 239 3.18 13.23 7.80
CA SER A 239 2.96 14.66 7.54
C SER A 239 2.32 14.85 6.17
N TYR A 240 1.19 15.58 6.13
CA TYR A 240 0.56 15.95 4.86
C TYR A 240 1.50 16.75 3.95
N LYS A 241 2.43 17.53 4.53
CA LYS A 241 3.43 18.29 3.77
C LYS A 241 4.42 17.37 3.06
N ALA A 242 4.79 16.26 3.68
CA ALA A 242 5.63 15.25 3.05
C ALA A 242 4.90 14.58 1.87
N ILE A 243 3.59 14.38 1.97
CA ILE A 243 2.79 13.84 0.87
C ILE A 243 2.65 14.88 -0.25
N GLU A 244 2.32 16.13 0.07
CA GLU A 244 2.20 17.21 -0.91
C GLU A 244 3.52 17.47 -1.66
N SER A 245 4.66 17.41 -0.95
CA SER A 245 5.99 17.56 -1.58
C SER A 245 6.33 16.38 -2.50
N HIS A 246 6.01 15.14 -2.09
CA HIS A 246 6.20 13.95 -2.93
C HIS A 246 5.37 14.02 -4.21
N ALA A 247 4.12 14.46 -4.06
CA ALA A 247 3.19 14.62 -5.16
C ALA A 247 3.66 15.72 -6.14
N ALA A 248 4.22 16.82 -5.63
CA ALA A 248 4.76 17.89 -6.45
C ALA A 248 6.02 17.47 -7.21
N GLU A 249 6.88 16.66 -6.59
CA GLU A 249 8.01 16.03 -7.28
C GLU A 249 7.54 15.05 -8.37
N ALA A 250 6.51 14.24 -8.09
CA ALA A 250 5.94 13.33 -9.07
C ALA A 250 5.42 14.08 -10.32
N GLU A 251 4.73 15.20 -10.16
CA GLU A 251 4.29 16.03 -11.29
C GLU A 251 5.47 16.56 -12.12
N LYS A 252 6.57 16.96 -11.47
CA LYS A 252 7.79 17.40 -12.15
C LYS A 252 8.44 16.27 -12.96
N HIS A 253 8.33 15.02 -12.51
CA HIS A 253 8.77 13.84 -13.26
C HIS A 253 7.71 13.36 -14.28
N GLY A 254 6.63 14.13 -14.49
CA GLY A 254 5.63 13.88 -15.51
C GLY A 254 4.61 12.79 -15.15
N PHE A 255 4.40 12.49 -13.87
CA PHE A 255 3.28 11.64 -13.44
C PHE A 255 1.97 12.43 -13.48
N GLN A 256 0.88 11.76 -13.86
CA GLN A 256 -0.47 12.31 -13.67
C GLN A 256 -0.87 12.13 -12.21
N VAL A 257 -1.10 13.23 -11.50
CA VAL A 257 -1.31 13.24 -10.04
C VAL A 257 -2.64 13.86 -9.67
N ARG A 258 -3.37 13.17 -8.79
CA ARG A 258 -4.53 13.70 -8.05
C ARG A 258 -4.21 13.76 -6.56
N ARG A 259 -4.70 14.79 -5.87
CA ARG A 259 -4.56 14.96 -4.42
C ARG A 259 -5.93 15.07 -3.78
N GLU A 260 -6.27 14.09 -2.96
CA GLU A 260 -7.50 14.02 -2.19
C GLU A 260 -7.21 14.32 -0.71
N LYS A 261 -7.25 15.61 -0.38
CA LYS A 261 -7.06 16.09 0.98
C LYS A 261 -8.37 16.02 1.77
N PHE A 262 -8.41 15.16 2.78
CA PHE A 262 -9.51 14.99 3.71
C PHE A 262 -9.36 15.92 4.90
N GLU A 263 -10.47 16.40 5.43
CA GLU A 263 -10.52 17.19 6.65
C GLU A 263 -10.79 16.29 7.86
N GLY A 264 -10.00 16.42 8.92
CA GLY A 264 -10.32 15.81 10.21
C GLY A 264 -9.98 14.32 10.37
N SER A 265 -9.75 13.58 9.29
CA SER A 265 -9.52 12.13 9.35
C SER A 265 -8.11 11.76 9.85
N PRO A 266 -7.97 10.80 10.78
CA PRO A 266 -6.67 10.32 11.22
C PRO A 266 -6.03 9.36 10.20
N HIS A 267 -4.76 9.02 10.44
CA HIS A 267 -3.95 8.09 9.64
C HIS A 267 -4.72 6.85 9.18
N VAL A 268 -4.79 6.63 7.86
CA VAL A 268 -5.40 5.45 7.20
C VAL A 268 -6.89 5.27 7.48
N ASN A 269 -7.56 6.27 8.04
CA ASN A 269 -8.98 6.19 8.42
C ASN A 269 -9.87 7.10 7.56
N HIS A 270 -9.37 7.53 6.40
CA HIS A 270 -10.07 8.43 5.47
C HIS A 270 -11.37 7.82 4.94
N ALA A 271 -11.36 6.53 4.60
CA ALA A 271 -12.54 5.81 4.13
C ALA A 271 -13.67 5.75 5.17
N ARG A 272 -13.33 5.73 6.47
CA ARG A 272 -14.32 5.76 7.55
C ARG A 272 -14.90 7.17 7.75
N GLN A 273 -14.10 8.20 7.48
CA GLN A 273 -14.51 9.59 7.62
C GLN A 273 -15.55 9.97 6.56
N ASP A 274 -15.26 9.65 5.30
CA ASP A 274 -16.16 9.88 4.18
C ASP A 274 -15.96 8.77 3.13
N GLU A 275 -16.82 7.76 3.22
CA GLU A 275 -16.73 6.55 2.41
C GLU A 275 -17.01 6.83 0.94
N ALA A 276 -18.02 7.66 0.65
CA ALA A 276 -18.42 7.98 -0.72
C ALA A 276 -17.31 8.74 -1.45
N ARG A 277 -16.72 9.74 -0.80
CA ARG A 277 -15.60 10.49 -1.36
C ARG A 277 -14.37 9.60 -1.56
N TYR A 278 -14.05 8.77 -0.57
CA TYR A 278 -12.86 7.92 -0.62
C TYR A 278 -12.92 6.91 -1.77
N TRP A 279 -14.01 6.15 -1.87
CA TRP A 279 -14.15 5.15 -2.92
C TRP A 279 -14.42 5.79 -4.28
N GLY A 280 -15.08 6.96 -4.32
CA GLY A 280 -15.18 7.77 -5.54
C GLY A 280 -13.82 8.18 -6.08
N ALA A 281 -12.87 8.58 -5.21
CA ALA A 281 -11.50 8.85 -5.65
C ALA A 281 -10.80 7.59 -6.18
N VAL A 282 -10.99 6.44 -5.54
CA VAL A 282 -10.44 5.15 -6.00
C VAL A 282 -10.95 4.79 -7.40
N THR A 283 -12.26 4.90 -7.64
CA THR A 283 -12.85 4.59 -8.97
C THR A 283 -12.46 5.62 -10.03
N GLN A 284 -12.48 6.92 -9.72
CA GLN A 284 -12.02 7.97 -10.63
C GLN A 284 -10.56 7.77 -11.06
N THR A 285 -9.70 7.34 -10.12
CA THR A 285 -8.30 7.03 -10.41
C THR A 285 -8.17 5.90 -11.43
N TRP A 286 -8.98 4.85 -11.29
CA TRP A 286 -9.01 3.71 -12.21
C TRP A 286 -9.56 4.11 -13.59
N GLU A 287 -10.72 4.76 -13.62
CA GLU A 287 -11.43 5.13 -14.85
C GLU A 287 -10.70 6.22 -15.66
N GLY A 288 -10.00 7.13 -14.98
CA GLY A 288 -9.27 8.24 -15.63
C GLY A 288 -10.08 9.52 -15.76
N ASN A 289 -11.08 9.65 -14.90
CA ASN A 289 -11.91 10.84 -14.73
C ASN A 289 -11.28 11.82 -13.73
#